data_AF-A0A661I6X0-F1
#
_entry.id   AF-A0A661I6X0-F1
#
_cell.length_a   1.000
_cell.length_b   1.000
_cell.length_c   1.000
_cell.angle_alpha   90.00
_cell.angle_beta   90.00
_cell.angle_gamma   90.00
#
_symmetry.space_group_name_H-M   'P 1'
#
loop_
_entity.id
_entity.type
_entity.pdbx_description
1 polymer ?
#
loop_
_entity_poly.entity_id
_entity_poly.type
_entity_poly.pdbx_seq_one_letter_code
_entity_poly.pdbx_strand_id
1 'polypeptide(L)'
;MQKFFILEGGNLVIALFFVLVIVFVTTRPFMPRGSFIKGIAGILVVVAILVGWHYSSTANRMAKVKSAFETDQAVVCESRMQRRAAQSVIIKKSLEWSMDGDNFISPNYNRSFHSARCIVK
;
A
#
# COMPACT_ATOMS: atom_id res chain seq x y z
N MET A 1 1.30 13.82 1.64
CA MET A 1 2.22 13.33 2.68
C MET A 1 1.55 12.34 3.64
N GLN A 2 0.46 12.70 4.32
CA GLN A 2 -0.20 11.79 5.29
C GLN A 2 -0.65 10.44 4.66
N LYS A 3 -1.23 10.47 3.46
CA LYS A 3 -1.61 9.24 2.72
C LYS A 3 -0.43 8.32 2.43
N PHE A 4 0.75 8.89 2.10
CA PHE A 4 1.96 8.11 1.81
C PHE A 4 2.38 7.28 3.03
N PHE A 5 2.46 7.87 4.22
CA PHE A 5 2.87 7.15 5.42
C PHE A 5 1.84 6.09 5.87
N ILE A 6 0.55 6.32 5.63
CA ILE A 6 -0.50 5.34 5.93
C ILE A 6 -0.40 4.13 4.98
N LEU A 7 -0.15 4.37 3.69
CA LEU A 7 -0.05 3.31 2.68
C LEU A 7 1.28 2.54 2.74
N GLU A 8 2.39 3.25 2.87
CA GLU A 8 3.74 2.69 2.77
C GLU A 8 4.37 2.39 4.13
N GLY A 9 3.71 2.68 5.25
CA GLY A 9 4.28 2.52 6.59
C GLY A 9 4.90 1.14 6.85
N GLY A 10 4.26 0.07 6.36
CA GLY A 10 4.82 -1.28 6.42
C GLY A 10 6.10 -1.44 5.60
N ASN A 11 6.12 -0.93 4.37
CA ASN A 11 7.30 -1.00 3.49
C ASN A 11 8.46 -0.16 4.02
N LEU A 12 8.18 0.96 4.69
CA LEU A 12 9.21 1.79 5.33
C LEU A 12 9.87 1.08 6.52
N VAL A 13 9.10 0.34 7.33
CA VAL A 13 9.65 -0.48 8.43
C VAL A 13 10.55 -1.60 7.88
N ILE A 14 10.12 -2.26 6.81
CA ILE A 14 10.92 -3.29 6.13
C ILE A 14 12.20 -2.69 5.54
N ALA A 15 12.09 -1.53 4.89
CA ALA A 15 13.25 -0.82 4.36
C ALA A 15 14.26 -0.45 5.46
N LEU A 16 13.79 0.04 6.60
CA LEU A 16 14.63 0.35 7.76
C LEU A 16 15.38 -0.90 8.24
N PHE A 17 14.71 -2.04 8.32
CA PHE A 17 15.35 -3.31 8.68
C PHE A 17 16.50 -3.65 7.73
N PHE A 18 16.31 -3.54 6.42
CA PHE A 18 17.38 -3.77 5.45
C PHE A 18 18.54 -2.78 5.58
N VAL A 19 18.25 -1.51 5.84
CA VAL A 19 19.30 -0.51 6.09
C VAL A 19 20.15 -0.91 7.30
N LEU A 20 19.53 -1.35 8.41
CA LEU A 20 20.25 -1.81 9.60
C LEU A 20 21.12 -3.04 9.31
N VAL A 21 20.61 -4.00 8.53
CA VAL A 21 21.41 -5.16 8.10
C VAL A 21 22.61 -4.72 7.26
N ILE A 22 22.42 -3.79 6.31
CA ILE A 22 23.52 -3.26 5.50
C ILE A 22 24.56 -2.54 6.36
N VAL A 23 24.14 -1.70 7.31
CA VAL A 23 25.05 -1.04 8.26
C VAL A 23 25.85 -2.09 9.03
N PHE A 24 25.18 -3.11 9.56
CA PHE A 24 25.83 -4.16 10.35
C PHE A 24 26.83 -4.98 9.52
N VAL A 25 26.46 -5.40 8.31
CA VAL A 25 27.30 -6.25 7.46
C VAL A 25 28.49 -5.47 6.90
N THR A 26 28.27 -4.24 6.42
CA THR A 26 29.31 -3.46 5.73
C THR A 26 30.35 -2.83 6.66
N THR A 27 30.12 -2.84 7.97
CA THR A 27 31.07 -2.38 9.00
C THR A 27 31.97 -3.50 9.55
N ARG A 28 31.78 -4.75 9.11
CA ARG A 28 32.59 -5.89 9.58
C ARG A 28 34.02 -5.83 9.02
N PRO A 29 35.02 -6.33 9.78
CA PRO A 29 36.44 -6.21 9.41
C PRO A 29 36.84 -6.99 8.15
N PHE A 30 36.05 -8.00 7.76
CA PHE A 30 36.28 -8.79 6.54
C PHE A 30 35.72 -8.13 5.27
N MET A 31 35.07 -6.97 5.36
CA MET A 31 34.53 -6.27 4.21
C MET A 31 35.58 -5.39 3.53
N PRO A 32 35.59 -5.30 2.19
CA PRO A 32 36.47 -4.39 1.46
C PRO A 32 36.30 -2.92 1.89
N ARG A 33 37.36 -2.12 1.79
CA ARG A 33 37.28 -0.67 2.03
C ARG A 33 36.25 -0.02 1.09
N GLY A 34 35.44 0.88 1.63
CA GLY A 34 34.38 1.58 0.89
C GLY A 34 33.09 0.79 0.70
N SER A 35 32.99 -0.45 1.22
CA SER A 35 31.76 -1.26 1.20
C SER A 35 30.58 -0.57 1.86
N PHE A 36 30.81 0.20 2.93
CA PHE A 36 29.75 0.94 3.62
C PHE A 36 29.04 1.95 2.70
N ILE A 37 29.80 2.84 2.05
CA ILE A 37 29.24 3.88 1.18
C ILE A 37 28.52 3.23 -0.01
N LYS A 38 29.13 2.22 -0.64
CA LYS A 38 28.53 1.50 -1.77
C LYS A 38 27.24 0.77 -1.36
N GLY A 39 27.25 0.11 -0.20
CA GLY A 39 26.10 -0.61 0.33
C GLY A 39 24.94 0.31 0.67
N ILE A 40 25.21 1.41 1.38
CA ILE A 40 24.20 2.41 1.75
C ILE A 40 23.64 3.10 0.50
N ALA A 41 24.49 3.56 -0.41
CA ALA A 41 24.03 4.17 -1.66
C ALA A 41 23.16 3.20 -2.47
N GLY A 42 23.58 1.93 -2.59
CA GLY A 42 22.84 0.90 -3.29
C GLY A 42 21.46 0.63 -2.67
N ILE A 43 21.40 0.38 -1.36
CA ILE A 43 20.11 0.06 -0.70
C ILE A 43 19.16 1.26 -0.72
N LEU A 44 19.65 2.49 -0.54
CA LEU A 44 18.80 3.68 -0.59
C LEU A 44 18.17 3.87 -1.97
N VAL A 45 18.93 3.65 -3.04
CA VAL A 45 18.39 3.72 -4.42
C VAL A 45 17.33 2.65 -4.63
N VAL A 46 17.60 1.40 -4.24
CA VAL A 46 16.65 0.29 -4.40
C VAL A 46 15.36 0.55 -3.60
N VAL A 47 15.49 0.96 -2.34
CA VAL A 47 14.34 1.30 -1.48
C VAL A 47 13.53 2.44 -2.08
N ALA A 48 14.18 3.50 -2.56
CA ALA A 48 13.50 4.64 -3.17
C ALA A 48 12.68 4.22 -4.40
N ILE A 49 13.25 3.38 -5.26
CA ILE A 49 12.55 2.87 -6.45
C ILE A 49 11.36 2.00 -6.05
N LEU A 50 11.56 1.03 -5.14
CA LEU A 50 10.50 0.08 -4.76
C LEU A 50 9.35 0.77 -4.04
N VAL A 51 9.64 1.63 -3.06
CA VAL A 51 8.61 2.37 -2.32
C VAL A 51 7.91 3.37 -3.24
N GLY A 52 8.65 4.08 -4.08
CA GLY A 52 8.09 5.02 -5.04
C GLY A 52 7.15 4.35 -6.06
N TRP A 53 7.59 3.23 -6.62
CA TRP A 53 6.78 2.42 -7.55
C TRP A 53 5.52 1.89 -6.87
N HIS A 54 5.66 1.29 -5.69
CA HIS A 54 4.55 0.72 -4.95
C HIS A 54 3.49 1.78 -4.61
N TYR A 55 3.91 2.94 -4.13
CA TYR A 55 3.01 4.06 -3.83
C TYR A 55 2.29 4.55 -5.08
N SER A 56 3.03 4.79 -6.18
CA SER A 56 2.46 5.26 -7.45
C SER A 56 1.41 4.30 -8.00
N SER A 57 1.73 3.00 -8.01
CA SER A 57 0.80 1.95 -8.45
C SER A 57 -0.46 1.91 -7.60
N THR A 58 -0.32 2.00 -6.28
CA THR A 58 -1.45 1.98 -5.34
C THR A 58 -2.31 3.23 -5.47
N ALA A 59 -1.71 4.41 -5.55
CA ALA A 59 -2.43 5.67 -5.72
C ALA A 59 -3.20 5.71 -7.05
N ASN A 60 -2.59 5.23 -8.13
CA ASN A 60 -3.26 5.13 -9.44
C ASN A 60 -4.45 4.16 -9.39
N ARG A 61 -4.30 3.00 -8.74
CA ARG A 61 -5.40 2.05 -8.54
C ARG A 61 -6.55 2.68 -7.75
N MET A 62 -6.25 3.36 -6.65
CA MET A 62 -7.27 4.07 -5.85
C MET A 62 -8.01 5.13 -6.65
N ALA A 63 -7.31 5.91 -7.47
CA ALA A 63 -7.92 6.91 -8.33
C ALA A 63 -8.89 6.28 -9.35
N LYS A 64 -8.48 5.17 -9.98
CA LYS A 64 -9.36 4.41 -10.89
C LYS A 64 -10.59 3.86 -10.18
N VAL A 65 -10.40 3.26 -9.00
CA VAL A 65 -11.49 2.75 -8.16
C VAL A 65 -12.48 3.86 -7.80
N LYS A 66 -11.98 5.04 -7.42
CA LYS A 66 -12.83 6.19 -7.11
C LYS A 66 -13.61 6.67 -8.33
N SER A 67 -12.96 6.80 -9.47
CA SER A 67 -13.63 7.19 -10.73
C SER A 67 -14.70 6.17 -11.15
N ALA A 68 -14.41 4.87 -11.01
CA ALA A 68 -15.36 3.81 -11.30
C ALA A 68 -16.58 3.89 -10.36
N PHE A 69 -16.35 4.07 -9.07
CA PHE A 69 -17.42 4.23 -8.09
C PHE A 69 -18.32 5.44 -8.38
N GLU A 70 -17.75 6.60 -8.72
CA GLU A 70 -18.52 7.81 -9.05
C GLU A 70 -19.37 7.66 -10.32
N THR A 71 -18.95 6.80 -11.25
CA THR A 71 -19.69 6.46 -12.47
C THR A 71 -20.65 5.28 -12.29
N ASP A 72 -20.92 4.91 -11.03
CA ASP A 72 -21.77 3.77 -10.67
C ASP A 72 -21.28 2.44 -11.28
N GLN A 73 -19.97 2.27 -11.44
CA GLN A 73 -19.37 0.98 -11.81
C GLN A 73 -19.14 0.14 -10.55
N ALA A 74 -19.20 -1.17 -10.73
CA ALA A 74 -18.97 -2.12 -9.65
C ALA A 74 -17.47 -2.16 -9.28
N VAL A 75 -17.19 -1.85 -8.01
CA VAL A 75 -15.86 -2.00 -7.41
C VAL A 75 -15.89 -3.21 -6.48
N VAL A 76 -14.84 -4.02 -6.51
CA VAL A 76 -14.73 -5.20 -5.64
C VAL A 76 -13.69 -4.89 -4.56
N CYS A 77 -14.09 -5.00 -3.30
CA CYS A 77 -13.22 -4.76 -2.14
C CYS A 77 -13.05 -6.04 -1.32
N GLU A 78 -11.85 -6.28 -0.80
CA GLU A 78 -11.57 -7.43 0.05
C GLU A 78 -12.02 -7.19 1.50
N SER A 79 -12.85 -8.09 2.06
CA SER A 79 -13.24 -8.08 3.47
C SER A 79 -12.30 -8.91 4.34
N ARG A 80 -11.79 -8.32 5.43
CA ARG A 80 -10.95 -9.00 6.43
C ARG A 80 -11.74 -9.76 7.49
N MET A 81 -13.06 -9.87 7.37
CA MET A 81 -13.92 -10.33 8.46
C MET A 81 -13.78 -11.83 8.77
N GLN A 82 -13.29 -12.64 7.84
CA GLN A 82 -13.02 -14.06 8.07
C GLN A 82 -11.66 -14.44 7.47
N ARG A 83 -10.81 -15.15 8.23
CA ARG A 83 -9.64 -15.89 7.70
C ARG A 83 -10.07 -17.10 6.83
N ARG A 84 -11.17 -16.96 6.10
CA ARG A 84 -11.64 -17.90 5.09
C ARG A 84 -11.48 -17.19 3.75
N ALA A 85 -11.01 -17.92 2.74
CA ALA A 85 -10.67 -17.40 1.41
C ALA A 85 -11.67 -16.31 0.94
N ALA A 86 -11.18 -15.08 0.85
CA ALA A 86 -11.77 -13.87 0.25
C ALA A 86 -13.31 -13.80 0.19
N GLN A 87 -13.97 -13.29 1.26
CA GLN A 87 -15.27 -12.65 1.06
C GLN A 87 -15.04 -11.28 0.42
N SER A 88 -15.07 -11.23 -0.91
CA SER A 88 -15.09 -9.97 -1.67
C SER A 88 -16.47 -9.33 -1.60
N VAL A 89 -16.55 -8.03 -1.36
CA VAL A 89 -17.80 -7.26 -1.36
C VAL A 89 -17.86 -6.41 -2.63
N ILE A 90 -19.01 -6.40 -3.30
CA ILE A 90 -19.27 -5.52 -4.42
C ILE A 90 -19.80 -4.20 -3.86
N ILE A 91 -19.09 -3.13 -4.15
CA ILE A 91 -19.39 -1.76 -3.75
C ILE A 91 -19.82 -0.99 -5.00
N LYS A 92 -20.98 -0.35 -4.91
CA LYS A 92 -21.59 0.41 -6.00
C LYS A 92 -22.48 1.50 -5.42
N LYS A 93 -22.51 2.69 -6.03
CA LYS A 93 -23.26 3.85 -5.52
C LYS A 93 -24.76 3.56 -5.46
N SER A 94 -25.29 2.83 -6.45
CA SER A 94 -26.67 2.33 -6.49
C SER A 94 -27.04 1.34 -5.37
N LEU A 95 -26.06 0.80 -4.63
CA LEU A 95 -26.26 -0.15 -3.53
C LEU A 95 -26.08 0.51 -2.16
N GLU A 96 -26.42 1.80 -2.05
CA GLU A 96 -26.35 2.57 -0.81
C GLU A 96 -24.94 2.65 -0.21
N TRP A 97 -23.93 2.65 -1.07
CA TRP A 97 -22.57 2.97 -0.66
C TRP A 97 -22.29 4.44 -0.90
N SER A 98 -21.55 5.06 0.01
CA SER A 98 -20.96 6.38 -0.15
C SER A 98 -19.47 6.34 0.18
N MET A 99 -18.75 7.42 -0.13
CA MET A 99 -17.32 7.52 0.11
C MET A 99 -17.04 8.63 1.11
N ASP A 100 -16.33 8.29 2.19
CA ASP A 100 -15.78 9.22 3.17
C ASP A 100 -14.25 9.19 3.08
N GLY A 101 -13.68 10.24 2.49
CA GLY A 101 -12.25 10.31 2.15
C GLY A 101 -11.84 9.24 1.14
N ASP A 102 -11.10 8.23 1.62
CA ASP A 102 -10.65 7.07 0.84
C ASP A 102 -11.37 5.77 1.25
N ASN A 103 -12.38 5.86 2.12
CA ASN A 103 -13.13 4.72 2.64
C ASN A 103 -14.55 4.68 2.06
N PHE A 104 -14.98 3.48 1.67
CA PHE A 104 -16.36 3.20 1.35
C PHE A 104 -17.14 2.87 2.61
N ILE A 105 -18.30 3.50 2.79
CA ILE A 105 -19.20 3.31 3.91
C ILE A 105 -20.61 3.01 3.39
N SER A 106 -21.38 2.24 4.14
CA SER A 106 -22.78 1.94 3.84
C SER A 106 -23.53 1.72 5.15
N PRO A 107 -24.79 2.18 5.28
CA PRO A 107 -25.61 1.89 6.45
C PRO A 107 -25.84 0.38 6.65
N ASN A 108 -25.72 -0.41 5.58
CA ASN A 108 -25.91 -1.86 5.62
C ASN A 108 -24.67 -2.63 6.11
N TYR A 109 -23.53 -1.94 6.30
CA TYR A 109 -22.27 -2.55 6.70
C TYR A 109 -21.67 -1.85 7.91
N ASN A 110 -21.37 -2.61 8.96
CA ASN A 110 -20.80 -2.08 10.21
C ASN A 110 -19.32 -1.64 10.07
N ARG A 111 -18.68 -1.85 8.92
CA ARG A 111 -17.27 -1.48 8.70
C ARG A 111 -17.07 -0.79 7.36
N SER A 112 -16.13 0.14 7.35
CA SER A 112 -15.69 0.82 6.16
C SER A 112 -14.61 0.02 5.40
N PHE A 113 -14.56 0.22 4.09
CA PHE A 113 -13.61 -0.45 3.20
C PHE A 113 -12.68 0.57 2.54
N HIS A 114 -11.39 0.45 2.81
CA HIS A 114 -10.40 1.37 2.25
C HIS A 114 -10.17 1.08 0.76
N SER A 115 -10.32 2.10 -0.10
CA SER A 115 -10.21 2.01 -1.57
C SER A 115 -8.88 1.43 -2.07
N ALA A 116 -7.79 1.58 -1.30
CA ALA A 116 -6.50 0.93 -1.57
C ALA A 116 -6.58 -0.60 -1.71
N ARG A 117 -7.60 -1.24 -1.13
CA ARG A 117 -7.81 -2.71 -1.17
C ARG A 117 -8.91 -3.14 -2.13
N CYS A 118 -9.27 -2.25 -3.04
CA CYS A 118 -10.32 -2.49 -3.99
C CYS A 118 -9.77 -2.48 -5.42
N ILE A 119 -10.50 -3.12 -6.31
CA ILE A 119 -10.23 -3.17 -7.74
C ILE A 119 -11.51 -2.87 -8.51
N VAL A 120 -11.36 -2.29 -9.70
CA VAL A 120 -12.48 -2.17 -10.64
C VAL A 120 -12.74 -3.57 -11.22
N LYS A 121 -14.00 -3.99 -11.26
CA LYS A 121 -14.40 -5.27 -11.84
C LYS A 121 -14.23 -5.29 -13.35
#